data_AF-A0AB73PPY2-F1
#
_entry.id   AF-A0AB73PPY2-F1
#
_cell.length_a   1.000
_cell.length_b   1.000
_cell.length_c   1.000
_cell.angle_alpha   90.00
_cell.angle_beta   90.00
_cell.angle_gamma   90.00
#
_symmetry.space_group_name_H-M   'P 1'
#
loop_
_entity.id
_entity.type
_entity.pdbx_description
1 polymer ?
#
loop_
_entity_poly.entity_id
_entity_poly.type
_entity_poly.pdbx_seq_one_letter_code
_entity_poly.pdbx_strand_id
1 'polypeptide(L)'
;MVTKTPSSLKWLVDKRARLAGHIAQIQRRADAARQLAADLDSSVEATRRDLEALDRILGLHDICVPPEVIRPVRMSSEGPLLQRGHISRNVLACLREAAGEWRSTTEVLLFVGSQGKAVDGNVQYAELRLRVRKCLQAHCSAGRVIRRNSPRTNVEGY
;
A
#
# COMPACT_ATOMS: atom_id res chain seq x y z
N MET A 1 39.38 42.68 28.39
CA MET A 1 39.86 42.30 27.05
C MET A 1 38.99 41.16 26.54
N VAL A 2 38.27 41.34 25.42
CA VAL A 2 37.39 40.31 24.85
C VAL A 2 38.22 39.47 23.89
N THR A 3 38.57 38.26 24.31
CA THR A 3 39.33 37.32 23.48
C THR A 3 38.41 36.82 22.36
N LYS A 4 38.64 37.24 21.12
CA LYS A 4 37.86 36.78 19.97
C LYS A 4 38.10 35.29 19.77
N THR A 5 37.02 34.50 19.71
CA THR A 5 37.10 33.07 19.41
C THR A 5 37.73 32.87 18.03
N PRO A 6 38.83 32.10 17.91
CA PRO A 6 39.41 31.73 16.63
C PRO A 6 38.37 31.05 15.70
N SER A 7 38.46 31.32 14.40
CA SER A 7 37.54 30.78 13.39
C SER A 7 37.51 29.23 13.38
N SER A 8 38.63 28.59 13.64
CA SER A 8 38.75 27.13 13.78
C SER A 8 37.92 26.58 14.95
N LEU A 9 37.93 27.26 16.10
CA LEU A 9 37.12 26.89 17.26
C LEU A 9 35.64 27.12 17.01
N LYS A 10 35.27 28.20 16.30
CA LYS A 10 33.87 28.43 15.89
C LYS A 10 33.35 27.29 15.01
N TRP A 11 34.12 26.85 14.02
CA TRP A 11 33.74 25.73 13.16
C TRP A 11 33.53 24.42 13.94
N LEU A 12 34.42 24.13 14.91
CA LEU A 12 34.28 22.96 15.77
C LEU A 12 33.00 23.00 16.61
N VAL A 13 32.67 24.16 17.17
CA VAL A 13 31.43 24.37 17.94
C VAL A 13 30.21 24.14 17.06
N ASP A 14 30.18 24.72 15.85
CA ASP A 14 29.08 24.56 14.90
C ASP A 14 28.93 23.09 14.45
N LYS A 15 30.05 22.41 14.18
CA LYS A 15 30.04 20.99 13.78
C LYS A 15 29.54 20.10 14.92
N ARG A 16 29.97 20.33 16.15
CA ARG A 16 29.48 19.62 17.35
C ARG A 16 27.97 19.84 17.51
N ALA A 17 27.49 21.07 17.40
CA ALA A 17 26.06 21.37 17.55
C ALA A 17 25.21 20.64 16.50
N ARG A 18 25.66 20.61 15.23
CA ARG A 18 24.98 19.84 14.17
C ARG A 18 24.97 18.34 14.44
N LEU A 19 26.10 17.78 14.87
CA LEU A 19 26.18 16.36 15.21
C LEU A 19 25.28 16.01 16.40
N ALA A 20 25.24 16.85 17.44
CA ALA A 20 24.32 16.67 18.56
C ALA A 20 22.86 16.71 18.10
N GLY A 21 22.50 17.63 17.20
CA GLY A 21 21.17 17.69 16.59
C GLY A 21 20.82 16.42 15.80
N HIS A 22 21.77 15.87 15.03
CA HIS A 22 21.58 14.62 14.31
C HIS A 22 21.39 13.43 15.27
N ILE A 23 22.19 13.35 16.34
CA ILE A 23 22.03 12.31 17.37
C ILE A 23 20.63 12.39 17.99
N ALA A 24 20.18 13.58 18.38
CA ALA A 24 18.86 13.78 18.96
C ALA A 24 17.72 13.43 17.98
N GLN A 25 17.90 13.66 16.68
CA GLN A 25 16.94 13.24 15.66
C GLN A 25 16.89 11.71 15.52
N ILE A 26 18.05 11.05 15.51
CA ILE A 26 18.14 9.59 15.42
C ILE A 26 17.51 8.94 16.65
N GLN A 27 17.80 9.45 17.85
CA GLN A 27 17.24 8.96 19.10
C GLN A 27 15.71 9.05 19.09
N ARG A 28 15.14 10.20 18.71
CA ARG A 28 13.67 10.34 18.60
C ARG A 28 13.04 9.33 17.65
N ARG A 29 13.70 9.04 16.51
CA ARG A 29 13.22 8.01 15.57
C ARG A 29 13.30 6.61 16.17
N ALA A 30 14.38 6.30 16.90
CA ALA A 30 14.52 5.03 17.59
C ALA A 30 13.45 4.85 18.68
N ASP A 31 13.17 5.89 19.46
CA ASP A 31 12.14 5.84 20.51
C ASP A 31 10.74 5.68 19.92
N ALA A 32 10.42 6.38 18.83
CA ALA A 32 9.16 6.19 18.11
C ALA A 32 9.02 4.77 17.55
N ALA A 33 10.10 4.19 17.02
CA ALA A 33 10.09 2.81 16.54
C ALA A 33 9.90 1.79 17.68
N ARG A 34 10.51 2.04 18.86
CA ARG A 34 10.30 1.20 20.04
C ARG A 34 8.86 1.29 20.55
N GLN A 35 8.26 2.48 20.56
CA GLN A 35 6.87 2.63 20.95
C GLN A 35 5.95 1.88 20.00
N LEU A 36 6.16 2.00 18.68
CA LEU A 36 5.41 1.26 17.68
C LEU A 36 5.55 -0.26 17.88
N ALA A 37 6.76 -0.74 18.19
CA ALA A 37 6.96 -2.16 18.49
C ALA A 37 6.17 -2.60 19.73
N ALA A 38 6.20 -1.81 20.80
CA ALA A 38 5.44 -2.10 22.03
C ALA A 38 3.92 -2.12 21.79
N ASP A 39 3.41 -1.20 20.97
CA ASP A 39 1.98 -1.13 20.61
C ASP A 39 1.56 -2.36 19.79
N LEU A 40 2.41 -2.81 18.85
CA LEU A 40 2.19 -4.02 18.08
C LEU A 40 2.23 -5.28 18.96
N ASP A 41 3.18 -5.38 19.89
CA ASP A 41 3.26 -6.49 20.84
C ASP A 41 2.02 -6.54 21.73
N SER A 42 1.56 -5.39 22.24
CA SER A 42 0.30 -5.30 22.99
C SER A 42 -0.91 -5.78 22.18
N SER A 43 -0.96 -5.43 20.89
CA SER A 43 -2.02 -5.85 19.98
C SER A 43 -2.00 -7.36 19.71
N VAL A 44 -0.81 -7.96 19.58
CA VAL A 44 -0.62 -9.41 19.46
C VAL A 44 -1.13 -10.11 20.72
N GLU A 45 -0.76 -9.63 21.90
CA GLU A 45 -1.22 -10.19 23.17
C GLU A 45 -2.74 -10.08 23.36
N ALA A 46 -3.35 -8.96 22.96
CA ALA A 46 -4.80 -8.83 22.97
C ALA A 46 -5.48 -9.87 22.05
N THR A 47 -4.99 -9.99 20.81
CA THR A 47 -5.54 -10.94 19.83
C THR A 47 -5.34 -12.40 20.26
N ARG A 48 -4.24 -12.72 20.95
CA ARG A 48 -4.00 -14.04 21.55
C ARG A 48 -5.05 -14.37 22.60
N ARG A 49 -5.36 -13.43 23.51
CA ARG A 49 -6.41 -13.63 24.53
C ARG A 49 -7.78 -13.82 23.90
N ASP A 50 -8.09 -13.08 22.84
CA ASP A 50 -9.35 -13.25 22.10
C ASP A 50 -9.43 -14.64 21.45
N LEU A 51 -8.32 -15.12 20.85
CA LEU A 51 -8.23 -16.46 20.28
C LEU A 51 -8.44 -17.54 21.35
N GLU A 52 -7.76 -17.45 22.50
CA GLU A 52 -7.94 -18.39 23.62
C GLU A 52 -9.36 -18.39 24.19
N ALA A 53 -10.04 -17.23 24.18
CA ALA A 53 -11.44 -17.15 24.56
C ALA A 53 -12.34 -17.90 23.55
N LEU A 54 -12.09 -17.74 22.24
CA LEU A 54 -12.81 -18.46 21.20
C LEU A 54 -12.58 -19.97 21.27
N ASP A 55 -11.34 -20.41 21.50
CA ASP A 55 -11.01 -21.84 21.62
C ASP A 55 -11.76 -22.50 22.79
N ARG A 56 -11.88 -21.79 23.94
CA ARG A 56 -12.70 -22.24 25.06
C ARG A 56 -14.19 -22.33 24.70
N ILE A 57 -14.72 -21.33 24.00
CA ILE A 57 -16.14 -21.31 23.58
C ILE A 57 -16.42 -22.46 22.59
N LEU A 58 -15.51 -22.72 21.65
CA LEU A 58 -15.63 -23.82 20.70
C LEU A 58 -15.69 -25.18 21.39
N GLY A 59 -14.91 -25.37 22.46
CA GLY A 59 -14.94 -26.60 23.27
C GLY A 59 -16.22 -26.79 24.09
N LEU A 60 -17.00 -25.74 24.33
CA LEU A 60 -18.28 -25.79 25.05
C LEU A 60 -19.49 -26.02 24.13
N HIS A 61 -19.30 -25.94 22.81
CA HIS A 61 -20.37 -26.09 21.84
C HIS A 61 -20.69 -27.56 21.59
N ASP A 62 -21.98 -27.91 21.43
CA ASP A 62 -22.44 -29.30 21.24
C ASP A 62 -21.79 -29.99 20.03
N ILE A 63 -21.45 -29.20 19.00
CA ILE A 63 -20.59 -29.62 17.90
C ILE A 63 -19.15 -29.25 18.25
N CYS A 64 -18.42 -30.19 18.85
CA CYS A 64 -17.01 -29.99 19.18
C CYS A 64 -16.17 -29.94 17.90
N VAL A 65 -15.66 -28.75 17.57
CA VAL A 65 -14.62 -28.58 16.55
C VAL A 65 -13.29 -28.39 17.26
N PRO A 66 -12.35 -29.36 17.18
CA PRO A 66 -11.03 -29.21 17.79
C PRO A 66 -10.29 -28.02 17.16
N PRO A 67 -9.82 -27.03 17.95
CA PRO A 67 -9.11 -25.86 17.44
C PRO A 67 -7.90 -26.19 16.56
N GLU A 68 -7.23 -27.32 16.82
CA GLU A 68 -6.03 -27.77 16.10
C GLU A 68 -6.30 -28.08 14.61
N VAL A 69 -7.56 -28.33 14.25
CA VAL A 69 -7.97 -28.60 12.87
C VAL A 69 -8.23 -27.30 12.10
N ILE A 70 -8.47 -26.19 12.81
CA ILE A 70 -8.74 -24.88 12.21
C ILE A 70 -7.42 -24.25 11.76
N ARG A 71 -7.15 -24.31 10.45
CA ARG A 71 -5.92 -23.72 9.90
C ARG A 71 -5.99 -22.19 9.88
N PRO A 72 -4.89 -21.49 10.23
CA PRO A 72 -4.82 -20.04 10.10
C PRO A 72 -5.08 -19.59 8.66
N VAL A 73 -5.92 -18.57 8.50
CA VAL A 73 -6.14 -17.91 7.21
C VAL A 73 -4.99 -16.95 6.97
N ARG A 74 -4.31 -17.05 5.81
CA ARG A 74 -3.28 -16.07 5.44
C ARG A 74 -3.94 -14.71 5.24
N MET A 75 -3.59 -13.77 6.12
CA MET A 75 -3.87 -12.37 5.89
C MET A 75 -2.78 -11.77 5.02
N SER A 76 -3.18 -11.07 3.95
CA SER A 76 -2.23 -10.31 3.13
C SER A 76 -1.67 -9.16 3.95
N SER A 77 -0.34 -9.09 4.13
CA SER A 77 0.34 -8.02 4.87
C SER A 77 0.09 -6.65 4.25
N GLU A 78 -0.09 -6.64 2.94
CA GLU A 78 -0.55 -5.49 2.17
C GLU A 78 -1.99 -5.80 1.79
N GLY A 79 -2.96 -5.08 2.39
CA GLY A 79 -4.35 -5.15 1.95
C GLY A 79 -4.45 -5.01 0.41
N PRO A 80 -5.58 -5.41 -0.20
CA PRO A 80 -5.66 -5.50 -1.66
C PRO A 80 -5.18 -4.21 -2.34
N LEU A 81 -4.29 -4.33 -3.34
CA LEU A 81 -3.69 -3.21 -4.11
C LEU A 81 -4.70 -2.09 -4.42
N LEU A 82 -5.93 -2.52 -4.73
CA LEU A 82 -7.10 -1.65 -4.89
C LEU A 82 -8.30 -2.33 -4.23
N GLN A 83 -9.14 -1.56 -3.53
CA GLN A 83 -10.39 -2.07 -2.97
C GLN A 83 -11.30 -2.65 -4.07
N ARG A 84 -12.20 -3.57 -3.70
CA ARG A 84 -13.16 -4.17 -4.64
C ARG A 84 -13.92 -3.07 -5.39
N GLY A 85 -13.86 -3.11 -6.72
CA GLY A 85 -14.55 -2.14 -7.59
C GLY A 85 -13.83 -0.80 -7.81
N HIS A 86 -12.67 -0.53 -7.19
CA HIS A 86 -11.89 0.69 -7.46
C HIS A 86 -11.42 0.77 -8.91
N ILE A 87 -10.89 -0.33 -9.46
CA ILE A 87 -10.42 -0.38 -10.85
C ILE A 87 -11.55 -0.01 -11.81
N SER A 88 -12.72 -0.65 -11.67
CA SER A 88 -13.86 -0.38 -12.55
C SER A 88 -14.35 1.05 -12.44
N ARG A 89 -14.43 1.62 -11.23
CA ARG A 89 -14.85 3.01 -11.03
C ARG A 89 -13.84 3.98 -11.67
N ASN A 90 -12.55 3.78 -11.43
CA ASN A 90 -11.51 4.68 -11.92
C ASN A 90 -11.31 4.57 -13.44
N VAL A 91 -11.47 3.39 -14.02
CA VAL A 91 -11.47 3.20 -15.48
C VAL A 91 -12.60 4.01 -16.13
N LEU A 92 -13.83 3.89 -15.61
CA LEU A 92 -14.97 4.64 -16.14
C LEU A 92 -14.84 6.15 -15.87
N ALA A 93 -14.29 6.54 -14.71
CA ALA A 93 -14.02 7.95 -14.39
C ALA A 93 -13.02 8.57 -15.38
N CYS A 94 -11.92 7.87 -15.67
CA CYS A 94 -10.92 8.30 -16.66
C CYS A 94 -11.53 8.48 -18.05
N LEU A 95 -12.35 7.53 -18.50
CA LEU A 95 -13.03 7.62 -19.79
C LEU A 95 -14.08 8.73 -19.83
N ARG A 96 -14.77 8.99 -18.72
CA ARG A 96 -15.74 10.09 -18.61
C ARG A 96 -15.06 11.45 -18.66
N GLU A 97 -13.90 11.59 -18.01
CA GLU A 97 -13.10 12.81 -18.01
C GLU A 97 -12.51 13.13 -19.39
N ALA A 98 -12.24 12.10 -20.20
CA ALA A 98 -11.80 12.28 -21.58
C ALA A 98 -12.85 12.91 -22.51
N ALA A 99 -14.10 13.08 -22.08
CA ALA A 99 -15.15 13.83 -22.78
C ALA A 99 -15.33 13.49 -24.27
N GLY A 100 -15.15 12.22 -24.65
CA GLY A 100 -15.30 11.74 -26.03
C GLY A 100 -13.99 11.54 -26.79
N GLU A 101 -12.86 11.92 -26.22
CA GLU A 101 -11.53 11.58 -26.74
C GLU A 101 -11.16 10.12 -26.44
N TRP A 102 -10.41 9.52 -27.36
CA TRP A 102 -9.89 8.16 -27.19
C TRP A 102 -8.77 8.14 -26.16
N ARG A 103 -8.81 7.19 -25.22
CA ARG A 103 -7.72 6.95 -24.26
C ARG A 103 -7.04 5.62 -24.52
N SER A 104 -5.71 5.64 -24.49
CA SER A 104 -4.86 4.46 -24.53
C SER A 104 -4.95 3.65 -23.23
N THR A 105 -4.54 2.39 -23.29
CA THR A 105 -4.53 1.53 -22.09
C THR A 105 -3.49 2.02 -21.08
N THR A 106 -2.38 2.60 -21.54
CA THR A 106 -1.36 3.22 -20.68
C THR A 106 -1.90 4.44 -19.95
N GLU A 107 -2.65 5.34 -20.61
CA GLU A 107 -3.24 6.51 -19.95
C GLU A 107 -4.25 6.09 -18.86
N VAL A 108 -5.12 5.13 -19.18
CA VAL A 108 -6.06 4.59 -18.19
C VAL A 108 -5.31 3.94 -17.03
N LEU A 109 -4.22 3.22 -17.29
CA LEU A 109 -3.40 2.58 -16.27
C LEU A 109 -2.73 3.62 -15.35
N LEU A 110 -2.16 4.69 -15.91
CA LEU A 110 -1.54 5.77 -15.16
C LEU A 110 -2.57 6.49 -14.28
N PHE A 111 -3.77 6.75 -14.81
CA PHE A 111 -4.86 7.33 -14.04
C PHE A 111 -5.30 6.40 -12.90
N VAL A 112 -5.52 5.12 -13.16
CA VAL A 112 -5.94 4.17 -12.10
C VAL A 112 -4.85 4.03 -11.03
N GLY A 113 -3.57 4.04 -11.43
CA GLY A 113 -2.43 3.99 -10.52
C GLY A 113 -2.32 5.23 -9.63
N SER A 114 -2.59 6.43 -10.17
CA SER A 114 -2.54 7.67 -9.39
C SER A 114 -3.66 7.80 -8.35
N GLN A 115 -4.77 7.07 -8.52
CA GLN A 115 -5.90 7.02 -7.59
C GLN A 115 -5.76 5.91 -6.52
N GLY A 116 -4.68 5.11 -6.56
CA GLY A 116 -4.42 3.99 -5.66
C GLY A 116 -3.32 4.29 -4.63
N LYS A 117 -2.92 3.27 -3.85
CA LYS A 117 -1.64 3.32 -3.14
C LYS A 117 -0.50 3.34 -4.16
N ALA A 118 0.61 4.00 -3.82
CA ALA A 118 1.81 4.01 -4.66
C ALA A 118 2.16 2.56 -5.06
N VAL A 119 2.18 2.32 -6.36
CA VAL A 119 2.50 1.02 -6.96
C VAL A 119 4.02 0.97 -7.04
N ASP A 120 4.66 0.49 -5.97
CA ASP A 120 6.11 0.41 -5.89
C ASP A 120 6.58 -0.92 -6.49
N GLY A 121 7.23 -0.84 -7.65
CA GLY A 121 7.94 -1.96 -8.27
C GLY A 121 7.26 -2.59 -9.50
N ASN A 122 8.10 -3.23 -10.33
CA ASN A 122 7.70 -3.80 -11.63
C ASN A 122 6.60 -4.88 -11.54
N VAL A 123 6.60 -5.67 -10.46
CA VAL A 123 5.63 -6.77 -10.27
C VAL A 123 4.22 -6.21 -10.01
N GLN A 124 4.11 -5.16 -9.18
CA GLN A 124 2.81 -4.54 -8.89
C GLN A 124 2.26 -3.79 -10.12
N TYR A 125 3.14 -3.19 -10.93
CA TYR A 125 2.76 -2.55 -12.19
C TYR A 125 2.20 -3.57 -13.21
N ALA A 126 2.86 -4.72 -13.37
CA ALA A 126 2.40 -5.77 -14.27
C ALA A 126 1.03 -6.34 -13.85
N GLU A 127 0.83 -6.56 -12.54
CA GLU A 127 -0.44 -7.02 -11.99
C GLU A 127 -1.56 -5.98 -12.19
N LEU A 128 -1.28 -4.69 -11.95
CA LEU A 128 -2.24 -3.62 -12.20
C LEU A 128 -2.62 -3.53 -13.68
N ARG A 129 -1.64 -3.60 -14.58
CA ARG A 129 -1.85 -3.61 -16.04
C ARG A 129 -2.77 -4.76 -16.45
N LEU A 130 -2.53 -5.96 -15.93
CA LEU A 130 -3.37 -7.12 -16.21
C LEU A 130 -4.81 -6.91 -15.74
N ARG A 131 -5.01 -6.37 -14.53
CA ARG A 131 -6.36 -6.12 -13.99
C ARG A 131 -7.12 -5.04 -14.75
N VAL A 132 -6.45 -3.94 -15.11
CA VAL A 132 -7.05 -2.88 -15.94
C VAL A 132 -7.48 -3.45 -17.29
N ARG A 133 -6.63 -4.28 -17.92
CA ARG A 133 -6.95 -4.94 -19.20
C ARG A 133 -8.18 -5.85 -19.09
N LYS A 134 -8.25 -6.70 -18.05
CA LYS A 134 -9.43 -7.55 -17.80
C LYS A 134 -10.69 -6.73 -17.54
N CYS A 135 -10.57 -5.61 -16.83
CA CYS A 135 -11.70 -4.71 -16.57
C CYS A 135 -12.22 -4.05 -17.86
N LEU A 136 -11.32 -3.52 -18.69
CA LEU A 136 -11.68 -2.96 -20.01
C LEU A 136 -12.30 -4.02 -20.93
N GLN A 137 -11.82 -5.27 -20.88
CA GLN A 137 -12.44 -6.37 -21.60
C GLN A 137 -13.87 -6.65 -21.12
N ALA A 138 -14.09 -6.72 -19.82
CA ALA A 138 -15.42 -6.95 -19.25
C ALA A 138 -16.40 -5.82 -19.62
N HIS A 139 -15.96 -4.55 -19.55
CA HIS A 139 -16.80 -3.42 -19.96
C HIS A 139 -17.06 -3.37 -21.46
N CYS A 140 -16.11 -3.81 -22.28
CA CYS A 140 -16.29 -3.93 -23.71
C CYS A 140 -17.30 -5.04 -24.06
N SER A 141 -17.20 -6.21 -23.42
CA SER A 141 -18.20 -7.28 -23.61
C SER A 141 -19.59 -6.90 -23.11
N ALA A 142 -19.67 -6.01 -22.12
CA ALA A 142 -20.93 -5.48 -21.60
C ALA A 142 -21.47 -4.28 -22.41
N GLY A 143 -20.81 -3.85 -23.49
CA GLY A 143 -21.24 -2.74 -24.33
C GLY A 143 -21.09 -1.34 -23.70
N ARG A 144 -20.39 -1.21 -22.56
CA ARG A 144 -20.22 0.06 -21.84
C ARG A 144 -19.03 0.89 -22.35
N VAL A 145 -18.06 0.23 -22.98
CA VAL A 145 -16.85 0.83 -23.53
C VAL A 145 -16.64 0.28 -24.92
N ILE A 146 -16.27 1.13 -25.87
CA ILE A 146 -15.98 0.74 -27.25
C ILE A 146 -14.47 0.72 -27.44
N ARG A 147 -13.97 -0.31 -28.13
CA ARG A 147 -12.57 -0.39 -28.53
C ARG A 147 -12.40 0.17 -29.93
N ARG A 148 -11.44 1.08 -30.10
CA ARG A 148 -11.06 1.60 -31.42
C ARG A 148 -10.31 0.56 -32.24
N ASN A 149 -9.32 -0.08 -31.61
CA ASN A 149 -8.42 -1.02 -32.27
C ASN A 149 -8.74 -2.46 -31.84
N SER A 150 -8.82 -3.36 -32.82
CA SER A 150 -8.96 -4.79 -32.56
C SER A 150 -7.65 -5.38 -32.03
N PRO A 151 -7.67 -6.25 -31.00
CA PRO A 151 -6.46 -6.79 -30.39
C PRO A 151 -5.80 -7.82 -31.30
N ARG A 152 -5.03 -7.36 -32.30
CA ARG A 152 -4.17 -8.22 -33.12
C ARG A 152 -2.78 -8.41 -32.51
N THR A 153 -2.33 -7.48 -31.66
CA THR A 153 -1.02 -7.49 -31.01
C THR A 153 -1.11 -7.04 -29.56
N ASN A 154 -0.05 -7.29 -28.77
CA ASN A 154 0.07 -6.80 -27.39
C ASN A 154 0.51 -5.32 -27.30
N VAL A 155 0.71 -4.66 -28.44
CA VAL A 155 1.15 -3.27 -28.53
C VAL A 155 -0.07 -2.36 -28.55
N GLU A 156 0.02 -1.22 -27.88
CA GLU A 156 -1.03 -0.21 -27.94
C GLU A 156 -1.04 0.43 -29.33
N GLY A 157 -2.18 0.35 -30.01
CA GLY A 157 -2.38 1.04 -31.29
C GLY A 157 -2.79 2.50 -31.04
N TYR A 158 -2.14 3.42 -31.74
CA TYR A 158 -2.44 4.86 -31.73
C TYR A 158 -3.75 5.18 -32.46
#